data_AF-A0A950C2K0-F1
#
_entry.id   AF-A0A950C2K0-F1
#
_cell.length_a   1.000
_cell.length_b   1.000
_cell.length_c   1.000
_cell.angle_alpha   90.00
_cell.angle_beta   90.00
_cell.angle_gamma   90.00
#
_symmetry.space_group_name_H-M   'P 1'
#
loop_
_entity.id
_entity.type
_entity.pdbx_description
1 polymer ?
#
loop_
_entity_poly.entity_id
_entity_poly.type
_entity_poly.pdbx_seq_one_letter_code
_entity_poly.pdbx_strand_id
1 'polypeptide(L)'
;MKARKRREADAAKPFGAEQQPLSGSSGHADLTASDSTHGKLYLEVKVQAASAVRTLWEKARTAARKEGKTPVLMLYAKGKPGGLVVCHAADLAKVAAELAGPRADT
;
A
#
# COMPACT_ATOMS: atom_id res chain seq x y z
N MET A 1 10.10 -4.60 18.66
CA MET A 1 10.12 -3.14 18.46
C MET A 1 10.96 -2.68 17.26
N LYS A 2 12.24 -3.09 17.13
CA LYS A 2 13.13 -2.70 16.00
C LYS A 2 12.59 -3.05 14.60
N ALA A 3 11.94 -4.22 14.45
CA ALA A 3 11.44 -4.68 13.16
C ALA A 3 10.33 -3.79 12.58
N ARG A 4 9.39 -3.30 13.41
CA ARG A 4 8.30 -2.41 12.96
C ARG A 4 8.83 -1.06 12.50
N LYS A 5 9.65 -0.39 13.31
CA LYS A 5 10.27 0.90 12.97
C LYS A 5 11.07 0.83 11.67
N ARG A 6 11.85 -0.23 11.50
CA ARG A 6 12.57 -0.45 10.23
C ARG A 6 11.62 -0.56 9.03
N ARG A 7 10.49 -1.24 9.17
CA ARG A 7 9.50 -1.38 8.09
C ARG A 7 8.76 -0.09 7.78
N GLU A 8 8.49 0.75 8.79
CA GLU A 8 7.96 2.10 8.58
C GLU A 8 8.93 2.96 7.77
N ALA A 9 10.20 2.98 8.17
CA ALA A 9 11.24 3.69 7.42
C ALA A 9 11.39 3.14 5.98
N ASP A 10 11.39 1.81 5.81
CA ASP A 10 11.46 1.20 4.48
C ASP A 10 10.22 1.50 3.62
N ALA A 11 9.03 1.61 4.22
CA ALA A 11 7.79 1.94 3.51
C ALA A 11 7.69 3.42 3.11
N ALA A 12 8.33 4.33 3.86
CA ALA A 12 8.34 5.76 3.55
C ALA A 12 9.29 6.12 2.39
N LYS A 13 10.43 5.42 2.28
CA LYS A 13 11.49 5.70 1.29
C LYS A 13 11.01 5.81 -0.17
N PRO A 14 10.16 4.91 -0.71
CA PRO A 14 9.72 4.99 -2.10
C PRO A 14 8.92 6.26 -2.42
N PHE A 15 8.38 6.91 -1.39
CA PHE A 15 7.62 8.15 -1.51
C PHE A 15 8.46 9.40 -1.20
N GLY A 16 9.79 9.27 -1.07
CA GLY A 16 10.67 10.37 -0.72
C GLY A 16 10.42 10.95 0.68
N ALA A 17 9.81 10.16 1.57
CA ALA A 17 9.47 10.56 2.93
C ALA A 17 10.31 9.80 3.95
N GLU A 18 10.32 10.32 5.18
CA GLU A 18 10.95 9.70 6.34
C GLU A 18 9.91 9.07 7.26
N GLN A 19 10.37 8.25 8.22
CA GLN A 19 9.50 7.77 9.28
C GLN A 19 9.09 8.95 10.17
N GLN A 20 7.80 9.07 10.48
CA GLN A 20 7.30 10.04 11.44
C GLN A 20 7.69 9.63 12.87
N PRO A 21 8.44 10.47 13.62
CA PRO A 21 8.69 10.24 15.04
C PRO A 21 7.38 10.29 15.82
N LEU A 22 7.20 9.37 16.76
CA LEU A 22 6.00 9.31 17.61
C LEU A 22 4.69 9.24 16.77
N SER A 23 4.68 8.49 15.66
CA SER A 23 3.46 8.28 14.87
C SER A 23 2.32 7.64 15.69
N GLY A 24 1.08 7.84 15.25
CA GLY A 24 -0.13 7.51 15.99
C GLY A 24 -0.70 8.69 16.79
N SER A 25 -1.34 8.41 17.93
CA SER A 25 -2.01 9.44 18.77
C SER A 25 -1.05 10.13 19.73
N SER A 26 0.00 10.79 19.22
CA SER A 26 0.97 11.48 20.09
C SER A 26 0.45 12.79 20.70
N GLY A 27 -0.63 13.36 20.16
CA GLY A 27 -1.25 14.58 20.70
C GLY A 27 -0.47 15.87 20.42
N HIS A 28 0.66 15.80 19.71
CA HIS A 28 1.42 16.98 19.29
C HIS A 28 0.77 17.60 18.05
N ALA A 29 0.36 18.87 18.15
CA ALA A 29 -0.29 19.59 17.05
C ALA A 29 0.58 19.73 15.79
N ASP A 30 1.91 19.72 15.96
CA ASP A 30 2.88 19.89 14.87
C ASP A 30 3.25 18.56 14.18
N LEU A 31 2.71 17.43 14.65
CA LEU A 31 3.04 16.09 14.14
C LEU A 31 1.81 15.41 13.51
N THR A 32 2.01 14.76 12.37
CA THR A 32 0.99 13.90 11.77
C THR A 32 0.89 12.56 12.49
N ALA A 33 -0.31 11.95 12.50
CA ALA A 33 -0.53 10.60 12.99
C ALA A 33 -0.09 9.51 11.98
N SER A 34 0.21 9.91 10.73
CA SER A 34 0.81 9.06 9.70
C SER A 34 2.12 8.45 10.18
N ASP A 35 2.45 7.24 9.72
CA ASP A 35 3.75 6.60 9.94
C ASP A 35 4.88 7.25 9.12
N SER A 36 4.56 8.19 8.23
CA SER A 36 5.54 8.95 7.43
C SER A 36 5.35 10.46 7.49
N THR A 37 6.44 11.19 7.17
CA THR A 37 6.49 12.66 7.07
C THR A 37 5.91 13.21 5.76
N HIS A 38 5.28 12.38 4.91
CA HIS A 38 4.85 12.80 3.59
C HIS A 38 3.74 13.87 3.66
N GLY A 39 3.94 15.03 3.02
CA GLY A 39 3.01 16.17 3.11
C GLY A 39 1.67 16.03 2.37
N LYS A 40 1.32 14.83 1.87
CA LYS A 40 0.11 14.60 1.04
C LYS A 40 -0.46 13.20 1.21
N LEU A 41 0.38 12.20 1.44
CA LEU A 41 -0.03 10.82 1.63
C LEU A 41 -0.07 10.50 3.12
N TYR A 42 -1.16 9.87 3.57
CA TYR A 42 -1.23 9.26 4.89
C TYR A 42 -0.77 7.80 4.79
N LEU A 43 0.37 7.48 5.40
CA LEU A 43 0.91 6.13 5.40
C LEU A 43 0.58 5.44 6.73
N GLU A 44 0.00 4.25 6.65
CA GLU A 44 -0.23 3.36 7.79
C GLU A 44 0.46 2.03 7.48
N VAL A 45 1.42 1.64 8.32
CA VAL A 45 2.27 0.47 8.09
C VAL A 45 1.94 -0.61 9.12
N LYS A 46 1.34 -1.71 8.63
CA LYS A 46 1.04 -2.88 9.46
C LYS A 46 2.01 -4.02 9.18
N VAL A 47 2.73 -4.44 10.22
CA VAL A 47 3.55 -5.65 10.19
C VAL A 47 2.86 -6.70 11.05
N GLN A 48 2.42 -7.79 10.42
CA GLN A 48 1.68 -8.87 11.07
C GLN A 48 2.27 -10.21 10.66
N ALA A 49 2.17 -11.22 11.54
CA ALA A 49 2.63 -12.59 11.23
C ALA A 49 1.75 -13.26 10.16
N ALA A 50 0.44 -12.99 10.17
CA ALA A 50 -0.52 -13.47 9.19
C ALA A 50 -1.44 -12.34 8.74
N SER A 51 -1.80 -12.33 7.45
CA SER A 51 -2.72 -11.37 6.86
C SER A 51 -3.53 -12.03 5.77
N ALA A 52 -4.86 -12.04 5.92
CA ALA A 52 -5.77 -12.61 4.91
C ALA A 52 -5.62 -11.90 3.55
N VAL A 53 -5.43 -10.57 3.57
CA VAL A 53 -5.17 -9.78 2.35
C VAL A 53 -3.88 -10.24 1.68
N ARG A 54 -2.80 -10.45 2.44
CA ARG A 54 -1.54 -10.96 1.89
C ARG A 54 -1.71 -12.35 1.29
N THR A 55 -2.42 -13.26 1.97
CA THR A 55 -2.69 -14.61 1.47
C THR A 55 -3.50 -14.60 0.17
N LEU A 56 -4.55 -13.77 0.09
CA LEU A 56 -5.33 -13.61 -1.14
C LEU A 56 -4.47 -13.07 -2.28
N TRP A 57 -3.64 -12.06 -1.99
CA TRP A 57 -2.75 -11.47 -2.98
C TRP A 57 -1.71 -12.47 -3.52
N GLU A 58 -1.11 -13.32 -2.68
CA GLU A 58 -0.15 -14.35 -3.13
C GLU A 58 -0.79 -15.38 -4.08
N LYS A 59 -2.05 -15.75 -3.84
CA LYS A 59 -2.82 -16.62 -4.76
C LYS A 59 -3.02 -15.94 -6.12
N ALA A 60 -3.49 -14.69 -6.11
CA ALA A 60 -3.66 -13.90 -7.34
C ALA A 60 -2.33 -13.71 -8.09
N ARG A 61 -1.24 -13.44 -7.37
CA ARG A 61 0.12 -13.34 -7.92
C ARG A 61 0.57 -14.61 -8.62
N THR A 62 0.29 -15.78 -8.04
CA THR A 62 0.66 -17.05 -8.65
C THR A 62 -0.07 -17.26 -9.97
N ALA A 63 -1.38 -16.95 -10.03
CA ALA A 63 -2.16 -17.04 -11.25
C ALA A 63 -1.70 -16.03 -12.32
N ALA A 64 -1.57 -14.76 -11.95
CA ALA A 64 -1.14 -13.70 -12.88
C ALA A 64 0.24 -13.99 -13.50
N ARG A 65 1.19 -14.51 -12.71
CA ARG A 65 2.53 -14.85 -13.20
C ARG A 65 2.54 -16.01 -14.19
N LYS A 66 1.65 -16.99 -14.05
CA LYS A 66 1.50 -18.07 -15.04
C LYS A 66 1.05 -17.54 -16.39
N GLU A 67 0.31 -16.43 -16.39
CA GLU A 67 -0.18 -15.75 -17.60
C GLU A 67 0.77 -14.62 -18.06
N GLY A 68 1.92 -14.41 -17.42
CA GLY A 68 2.82 -13.30 -17.74
C GLY A 68 2.27 -11.91 -17.40
N LYS A 69 1.23 -11.82 -16.57
CA LYS A 69 0.55 -10.57 -16.21
C LYS A 69 1.08 -9.97 -14.91
N THR A 70 0.90 -8.65 -14.75
CA THR A 70 1.16 -7.96 -13.47
C THR A 70 0.09 -8.32 -12.44
N PRO A 71 0.47 -8.80 -11.24
CA PRO A 71 -0.49 -9.14 -10.20
C PRO A 71 -1.22 -7.92 -9.63
N VAL A 72 -2.55 -7.93 -9.75
CA VAL A 72 -3.43 -6.96 -9.09
C VAL A 72 -4.59 -7.71 -8.45
N LEU A 73 -4.90 -7.39 -7.19
CA LEU A 73 -6.07 -7.89 -6.49
C LEU A 73 -7.00 -6.71 -6.18
N MET A 74 -8.27 -6.80 -6.58
CA MET A 74 -9.31 -5.84 -6.21
C MET A 74 -10.12 -6.41 -5.05
N LEU A 75 -10.26 -5.63 -3.97
CA LEU A 75 -11.06 -6.01 -2.80
C LEU A 75 -12.29 -5.09 -2.69
N TYR A 76 -13.48 -5.68 -2.75
CA TYR A 76 -14.74 -5.00 -2.52
C TYR A 76 -15.35 -5.46 -1.20
N ALA A 77 -16.07 -4.56 -0.52
CA ALA A 77 -16.83 -4.89 0.68
C ALA A 77 -18.30 -4.53 0.48
N LYS A 78 -19.20 -5.42 0.89
CA LYS A 78 -20.65 -5.20 0.76
C LYS A 78 -21.04 -3.90 1.48
N GLY A 79 -21.74 -3.02 0.78
CA GLY A 79 -22.19 -1.73 1.31
C GLY A 79 -21.08 -0.67 1.44
N LYS A 80 -19.89 -0.89 0.86
CA LYS A 80 -18.82 0.12 0.77
C LYS A 80 -18.63 0.53 -0.69
N PRO A 81 -18.50 1.84 -0.98
CA PRO A 81 -18.26 2.31 -2.34
C PRO A 81 -16.83 1.95 -2.79
N GLY A 82 -16.71 1.57 -4.06
CA GLY A 82 -15.42 1.30 -4.71
C GLY A 82 -14.73 0.03 -4.22
N GLY A 83 -13.56 -0.22 -4.81
CA GLY A 83 -12.68 -1.33 -4.46
C GLY A 83 -11.30 -0.83 -4.02
N LEU A 84 -10.65 -1.59 -3.14
CA LEU A 84 -9.26 -1.38 -2.80
C LEU A 84 -8.37 -2.12 -3.81
N VAL A 85 -7.46 -1.38 -4.44
CA VAL A 85 -6.43 -1.95 -5.31
C VAL A 85 -5.28 -2.44 -4.44
N VAL A 86 -4.96 -3.72 -4.52
CA VAL A 86 -3.84 -4.34 -3.80
C VAL A 86 -2.83 -4.87 -4.83
N CYS A 87 -1.64 -4.28 -4.82
CA CYS A 87 -0.49 -4.73 -5.60
C CYS A 87 0.78 -4.74 -4.73
N HIS A 88 1.85 -5.36 -5.21
CA HIS A 88 3.15 -5.20 -4.57
C HIS A 88 3.64 -3.77 -4.76
N ALA A 89 4.38 -3.23 -3.79
CA ALA A 89 4.96 -1.88 -3.91
C ALA A 89 5.85 -1.73 -5.16
N ALA A 90 6.60 -2.77 -5.53
CA ALA A 90 7.41 -2.78 -6.75
C ALA A 90 6.59 -2.77 -8.05
N ASP A 91 5.34 -3.21 -8.01
CA ASP A 91 4.44 -3.20 -9.17
C ASP A 91 3.62 -1.91 -9.25
N LEU A 92 3.62 -1.07 -8.21
CA LEU A 92 2.75 0.10 -8.08
C LEU A 92 2.88 1.06 -9.26
N ALA A 93 4.11 1.41 -9.66
CA ALA A 93 4.34 2.31 -10.78
C ALA A 93 3.79 1.76 -12.10
N LYS A 94 3.95 0.45 -12.32
CA LYS A 94 3.42 -0.23 -13.51
C LYS A 94 1.89 -0.25 -13.50
N VAL A 95 1.28 -0.59 -12.36
CA VAL A 95 -0.19 -0.58 -12.19
C VAL A 95 -0.75 0.82 -12.40
N ALA A 96 -0.10 1.85 -11.86
CA ALA A 96 -0.51 3.24 -12.04
C ALA A 96 -0.42 3.68 -13.51
N ALA A 97 0.61 3.25 -14.24
CA ALA A 97 0.75 3.53 -15.66
C ALA A 97 -0.37 2.91 -16.50
N GLU A 98 -0.71 1.64 -16.26
CA GLU A 98 -1.83 0.96 -16.93
C GLU A 98 -3.18 1.63 -16.60
N LEU A 99 -3.36 2.12 -15.37
CA LEU A 99 -4.58 2.81 -14.95
C LEU A 99 -4.73 4.22 -15.58
N ALA A 100 -3.61 4.92 -15.78
CA ALA A 100 -3.55 6.24 -16.38
C ALA A 100 -3.55 6.22 -17.91
N GLY A 101 -3.34 5.05 -18.52
CA GLY A 101 -3.36 4.87 -19.97
C GLY A 101 -4.70 5.26 -20.60
N PRO A 102 -4.75 5.41 -21.94
CA PRO A 102 -5.98 5.75 -22.65
C PRO A 102 -7.04 4.72 -22.29
N ARG A 103 -8.11 5.17 -21.64
CA ARG A 103 -9.28 4.33 -21.48
C ARG A 103 -9.87 4.18 -22.87
N ALA A 104 -10.09 2.93 -23.31
CA ALA A 104 -10.97 2.72 -24.44
C ALA A 104 -12.33 3.25 -23.99
N ASP A 105 -12.75 4.36 -24.59
CA ASP A 105 -14.09 4.90 -24.40
C ASP A 105 -15.06 3.76 -24.73
N THR A 106 -15.80 3.30 -23.72
CA THR A 106 -16.85 2.28 -23.85
C THR A 106 -18.19 2.93 -23.62
#